data_AF-A0A1B2I114-F1
#
_entry.id   AF-A0A1B2I114-F1
#
_cell.length_a   1.000
_cell.length_b   1.000
_cell.length_c   1.000
_cell.angle_alpha   90.00
_cell.angle_beta   90.00
_cell.angle_gamma   90.00
#
_symmetry.space_group_name_H-M   'P 1'
#
loop_
_entity.id
_entity.type
_entity.pdbx_description
1 polymer ?
#
loop_
_entity_poly.entity_id
_entity_poly.type
_entity_poly.pdbx_seq_one_letter_code
_entity_poly.pdbx_strand_id
1 'polypeptide(L)'
;MIDLESLWRDARADTPVCTVTGTTKNMILNAMMEGAHSYEAMAKAVPLCEDNECASRNPSGRGCRENVEAIISIYLPVYEMMTEGGGCHHEPRPGAKPEGCSGLRTDACGGCTGCNG
;
A
#
# COMPACT_ATOMS: atom_id res chain seq x y z
N MET A 1 22.28 -11.73 -11.63
CA MET A 1 21.07 -12.02 -10.84
C MET A 1 20.25 -10.73 -10.87
N ILE A 2 18.97 -10.78 -11.23
CA ILE A 2 18.14 -9.57 -11.25
C ILE A 2 17.93 -9.10 -9.81
N ASP A 3 18.17 -7.82 -9.56
CA ASP A 3 17.79 -7.17 -8.31
C ASP A 3 16.29 -6.86 -8.35
N LEU A 4 15.53 -7.59 -7.54
CA LEU A 4 14.08 -7.42 -7.46
C LEU A 4 13.69 -6.08 -6.86
N GLU A 5 14.50 -5.53 -5.94
CA GLU A 5 14.13 -4.28 -5.28
C GLU A 5 14.22 -3.10 -6.24
N SER A 6 15.33 -2.99 -6.99
CA SER A 6 15.46 -1.98 -8.03
C SER A 6 14.42 -2.15 -9.14
N LEU A 7 14.17 -3.39 -9.58
CA LEU A 7 13.15 -3.69 -10.58
C LEU A 7 11.77 -3.18 -10.14
N TRP A 8 11.32 -3.53 -8.93
CA TRP A 8 9.99 -3.18 -8.46
C TRP A 8 9.87 -1.72 -8.01
N ARG A 9 10.98 -1.06 -7.67
CA ARG A 9 11.03 0.39 -7.47
C ARG A 9 10.74 1.13 -8.78
N ASP A 10 11.42 0.75 -9.85
CA ASP A 10 11.36 1.44 -11.15
C ASP A 10 10.18 0.99 -12.03
N ALA A 11 9.62 -0.19 -11.77
CA ALA A 11 8.48 -0.72 -12.51
C ALA A 11 7.27 0.22 -12.46
N ARG A 12 6.60 0.39 -13.61
CA ARG A 12 5.33 1.12 -13.71
C ARG A 12 4.23 0.43 -12.89
N ALA A 13 3.23 1.19 -12.46
CA ALA A 13 2.11 0.68 -11.67
C ALA A 13 1.31 -0.44 -12.38
N ASP A 14 1.22 -0.40 -13.71
CA ASP A 14 0.55 -1.40 -14.54
C ASP A 14 1.41 -2.64 -14.85
N THR A 15 2.66 -2.69 -14.38
CA THR A 15 3.55 -3.83 -14.59
C THR A 15 2.99 -5.07 -13.91
N PRO A 16 2.82 -6.20 -14.63
CA PRO A 16 2.36 -7.45 -14.04
C PRO A 16 3.37 -8.00 -13.02
N VAL A 17 2.93 -8.15 -11.78
CA VAL A 17 3.59 -8.91 -10.70
C VAL A 17 3.35 -10.41 -10.88
N CYS A 18 2.17 -10.74 -11.41
CA CYS A 18 1.78 -12.10 -11.70
C CYS A 18 1.18 -12.20 -13.11
N THR A 19 1.98 -12.69 -14.06
CA THR A 19 1.58 -12.77 -15.48
C THR A 19 0.50 -13.80 -15.77
N VAL A 20 0.29 -14.77 -14.88
CA VAL A 20 -0.76 -15.79 -15.00
C VAL A 20 -2.13 -15.23 -14.62
N THR A 21 -2.21 -14.51 -13.49
CA THR A 21 -3.48 -13.97 -12.97
C THR A 21 -3.76 -12.55 -13.42
N GLY A 22 -2.77 -11.85 -13.97
CA GLY A 22 -2.87 -10.45 -14.35
C GLY A 22 -2.68 -9.46 -13.19
N THR A 23 -2.32 -9.93 -12.00
CA THR A 23 -2.07 -9.05 -10.85
C THR A 23 -0.92 -8.09 -11.14
N THR A 24 -1.18 -6.79 -10.99
CA THR A 24 -0.25 -5.69 -11.28
C THR A 24 0.37 -5.12 -10.01
N LYS A 25 1.45 -4.34 -10.14
CA LYS A 25 2.06 -3.59 -9.03
C LYS A 25 1.03 -2.71 -8.32
N ASN A 26 0.16 -2.02 -9.07
CA ASN A 26 -0.89 -1.16 -8.50
C ASN A 26 -1.87 -1.93 -7.61
N MET A 27 -2.24 -3.15 -8.01
CA MET A 27 -3.13 -4.00 -7.19
C MET A 27 -2.48 -4.39 -5.86
N ILE A 28 -1.18 -4.71 -5.87
CA ILE A 28 -0.43 -4.99 -4.63
C ILE A 28 -0.37 -3.75 -3.73
N LEU A 29 -0.05 -2.59 -4.30
CA LEU A 29 0.02 -1.34 -3.53
C LEU A 29 -1.34 -0.95 -2.92
N ASN A 30 -2.43 -1.13 -3.67
CA ASN A 30 -3.78 -0.89 -3.15
C ASN A 30 -4.15 -1.85 -2.01
N ALA A 31 -3.88 -3.14 -2.17
CA ALA A 31 -4.11 -4.11 -1.11
C ALA A 31 -3.27 -3.80 0.16
N MET A 32 -2.06 -3.25 -0.01
CA MET A 32 -1.23 -2.79 1.11
C MET A 32 -1.90 -1.63 1.85
N MET A 33 -2.42 -0.63 1.13
CA MET A 33 -3.16 0.49 1.73
C MET A 33 -4.43 0.02 2.47
N GLU A 34 -5.00 -1.11 2.05
CA GLU A 34 -6.15 -1.75 2.72
C GLU A 34 -5.74 -2.64 3.92
N GLY A 35 -4.44 -2.75 4.23
CA GLY A 35 -3.92 -3.45 5.41
C GLY A 35 -3.27 -4.81 5.13
N ALA A 36 -3.11 -5.22 3.88
CA ALA A 36 -2.47 -6.50 3.53
C ALA A 36 -0.93 -6.39 3.63
N HIS A 37 -0.36 -6.46 4.83
CA HIS A 37 1.07 -6.21 5.05
C HIS A 37 1.98 -7.45 5.03
N SER A 38 1.43 -8.64 4.75
CA SER A 38 2.19 -9.89 4.61
C SER A 38 1.86 -10.58 3.29
N TYR A 39 2.72 -11.52 2.86
CA TYR A 39 2.43 -12.33 1.67
C TYR A 39 1.10 -13.09 1.82
N GLU A 40 0.84 -13.68 2.99
CA GLU A 40 -0.39 -14.43 3.26
C GLU A 40 -1.63 -13.54 3.21
N ALA A 41 -1.53 -12.29 3.69
CA ALA A 41 -2.61 -11.33 3.57
C ALA A 41 -2.81 -10.90 2.10
N MET A 42 -1.72 -10.65 1.38
CA MET A 42 -1.74 -10.31 -0.05
C MET A 42 -2.35 -11.42 -0.90
N ALA A 43 -1.98 -12.67 -0.67
CA ALA A 43 -2.50 -13.82 -1.39
C ALA A 43 -4.02 -14.02 -1.17
N LYS A 44 -4.59 -13.46 -0.11
CA LYS A 44 -6.05 -13.41 0.12
C LYS A 44 -6.72 -12.20 -0.53
N ALA A 45 -5.99 -11.09 -0.67
CA ALA A 45 -6.51 -9.83 -1.20
C ALA A 45 -6.44 -9.74 -2.74
N VAL A 46 -5.43 -10.34 -3.36
CA VAL A 46 -5.21 -10.31 -4.81
C VAL A 46 -5.02 -11.71 -5.39
N PRO A 47 -5.39 -11.95 -6.66
CA PRO A 47 -5.21 -13.26 -7.27
C PRO A 47 -3.73 -13.52 -7.58
N LEU A 48 -3.13 -14.57 -7.03
CA LEU A 48 -1.75 -14.98 -7.30
C LEU A 48 -1.69 -16.42 -7.82
N CYS A 49 -0.67 -16.72 -8.64
CA CYS A 49 -0.44 -18.06 -9.15
C CYS A 49 0.14 -18.97 -8.04
N GLU A 50 -0.26 -20.23 -8.02
CA GLU A 50 0.31 -21.24 -7.11
C GLU A 50 1.63 -21.82 -7.68
N ASP A 51 2.42 -22.47 -6.82
CA ASP A 51 3.55 -23.32 -7.19
C ASP A 51 4.61 -22.76 -8.15
N ASN A 52 4.80 -21.43 -8.15
CA ASN A 52 5.87 -20.76 -8.89
C ASN A 52 5.80 -20.92 -10.42
N GLU A 53 4.67 -21.38 -10.97
CA GLU A 53 4.49 -21.63 -12.41
C GLU A 53 4.71 -20.37 -13.27
N CYS A 54 4.50 -19.21 -12.66
CA CYS A 54 4.63 -17.91 -13.27
C CYS A 54 6.08 -17.39 -13.36
N ALA A 55 7.08 -18.05 -12.75
CA ALA A 55 8.46 -17.56 -12.71
C ALA A 55 9.08 -17.30 -14.08
N SER A 56 8.90 -18.25 -15.00
CA SER A 56 9.45 -18.15 -16.37
C SER A 56 8.74 -17.13 -17.25
N ARG A 57 7.52 -16.73 -16.86
CA ARG A 57 6.67 -15.78 -17.60
C ARG A 57 6.75 -14.37 -17.04
N ASN A 58 7.06 -14.23 -15.75
CA ASN A 58 7.17 -12.94 -15.10
C ASN A 58 8.40 -12.17 -15.61
N PRO A 59 8.31 -10.84 -15.79
CA PRO A 59 9.43 -10.01 -16.24
C PRO A 59 10.67 -10.09 -15.33
N SER A 60 10.46 -10.42 -14.05
CA SER A 60 11.54 -10.59 -13.08
C SER A 60 12.27 -11.93 -13.18
N GLY A 61 11.74 -12.90 -13.93
CA GLY A 61 12.22 -14.28 -13.92
C GLY A 61 11.97 -15.02 -12.60
N ARG A 62 11.09 -14.49 -11.73
CA ARG A 62 10.80 -15.00 -10.38
C ARG A 62 9.31 -15.17 -10.16
N GLY A 63 8.94 -16.00 -9.19
CA GLY A 63 7.56 -16.27 -8.82
C GLY A 63 6.82 -15.04 -8.30
N CYS A 64 5.49 -15.13 -8.27
CA CYS A 64 4.66 -14.06 -7.71
C CYS A 64 4.94 -13.85 -6.22
N ARG A 65 5.34 -14.90 -5.50
CA ARG A 65 5.74 -14.79 -4.10
C ARG A 65 6.93 -13.86 -3.92
N GLU A 66 8.05 -14.11 -4.59
CA GLU A 66 9.24 -13.29 -4.40
C GLU A 66 9.04 -11.86 -4.93
N ASN A 67 8.23 -11.70 -5.97
CA ASN A 67 7.87 -10.37 -6.46
C ASN A 67 7.03 -9.58 -5.44
N VAL A 68 6.04 -10.23 -4.81
CA VAL A 68 5.20 -9.59 -3.78
C VAL A 68 6.01 -9.27 -2.53
N GLU A 69 6.85 -10.19 -2.07
CA GLU A 69 7.72 -9.97 -0.91
C GLU A 69 8.68 -8.80 -1.13
N ALA A 70 9.25 -8.66 -2.35
CA ALA A 70 10.06 -7.51 -2.71
C ALA A 70 9.27 -6.19 -2.74
N ILE A 71 8.02 -6.20 -3.21
CA ILE A 71 7.17 -4.99 -3.16
C ILE A 71 6.86 -4.63 -1.70
N ILE A 72 6.55 -5.61 -0.85
CA ILE A 72 6.31 -5.39 0.58
C ILE A 72 7.56 -4.76 1.22
N SER A 73 8.76 -5.30 1.00
CA SER A 73 9.99 -4.77 1.60
C SER A 73 10.29 -3.32 1.21
N ILE A 74 9.95 -2.92 -0.03
CA ILE A 74 10.18 -1.55 -0.52
C ILE A 74 9.16 -0.57 0.06
N TYR A 75 7.87 -0.91 0.02
CA TYR A 75 6.80 0.06 0.18
C TYR A 75 6.15 0.04 1.57
N LEU A 76 6.17 -1.08 2.29
CA LEU A 76 5.57 -1.14 3.61
C LEU A 76 6.24 -0.17 4.60
N PRO A 77 7.58 -0.07 4.68
CA PRO A 77 8.22 0.91 5.57
C PRO A 77 7.87 2.36 5.19
N VAL A 78 7.71 2.65 3.90
CA VAL A 78 7.32 3.98 3.43
C VAL A 78 5.88 4.29 3.84
N TYR A 79 4.97 3.32 3.69
CA TYR A 79 3.60 3.44 4.15
C TYR A 79 3.52 3.65 5.66
N GLU A 80 4.23 2.84 6.45
CA GLU A 80 4.31 2.98 7.90
C GLU A 80 4.80 4.37 8.30
N MET A 81 5.90 4.88 7.71
CA MET A 81 6.38 6.24 7.98
C MET A 81 5.34 7.33 7.64
N MET A 82 4.60 7.19 6.54
CA MET A 82 3.56 8.15 6.16
C MET A 82 2.35 8.11 7.10
N THR A 83 2.03 6.94 7.66
CA THR A 83 0.90 6.76 8.58
C THR A 83 1.24 7.10 10.03
N GLU A 84 2.46 6.77 10.49
CA GLU A 84 2.96 7.07 11.84
C GLU A 84 3.28 8.56 12.04
N GLY A 85 3.67 9.27 10.96
CA GLY A 85 3.99 10.70 10.98
C GLY A 85 2.80 11.66 11.18
N GLY A 86 1.61 11.16 11.55
CA GLY A 86 0.42 11.99 11.74
C GLY A 86 -0.34 12.27 10.46
N GLY A 87 -0.43 11.29 9.56
CA GLY A 87 -1.46 11.32 8.51
C GLY A 87 -2.84 11.39 9.17
N CYS A 88 -3.64 12.38 8.79
CA CYS A 88 -5.01 12.54 9.29
C CYS A 88 -5.82 11.28 8.98
N HIS A 89 -5.84 10.34 9.93
CA HIS A 89 -6.73 9.19 9.91
C HIS A 89 -8.16 9.74 9.99
N HIS A 90 -8.78 9.92 8.81
CA HIS A 90 -10.21 10.01 8.75
C HIS A 90 -10.76 8.61 8.96
N GLU A 91 -10.99 8.24 10.22
CA GLU A 91 -12.01 7.25 10.52
C GLU A 91 -13.32 7.64 9.81
N PRO A 92 -14.22 6.71 9.43
CA PRO A 92 -15.42 7.03 8.66
C PRO A 92 -16.40 7.99 9.35
N ARG A 93 -16.14 8.41 10.60
CA ARG A 93 -16.87 9.48 11.27
C ARG A 93 -15.92 10.29 12.16
N PRO A 94 -15.66 11.57 11.86
CA PRO A 94 -14.95 12.41 12.81
C PRO A 94 -15.83 12.55 14.06
N GLY A 95 -15.26 12.18 15.22
CA GLY A 95 -15.91 12.24 16.52
C GLY A 95 -16.61 13.58 16.79
N ALA A 96 -17.57 13.56 17.71
CA ALA A 96 -18.31 14.75 18.11
C ALA A 96 -17.33 15.83 18.58
N LYS A 97 -17.60 17.07 18.15
CA LYS A 97 -16.82 18.26 18.49
C LYS A 97 -16.80 18.43 20.03
N PRO A 98 -15.63 18.58 20.67
CA PRO A 98 -15.57 18.90 22.10
C PRO A 98 -16.23 20.25 22.36
N GLU A 99 -17.00 20.33 23.45
CA GLU A 99 -17.68 21.56 23.88
C GLU A 99 -16.63 22.64 24.18
N GLY A 100 -16.58 23.70 23.37
CA GLY A 100 -15.64 24.82 23.52
C GLY A 100 -15.02 25.36 22.23
N CYS A 101 -15.04 24.61 21.12
CA CYS A 101 -14.56 25.14 19.84
C CYS A 101 -15.61 26.08 19.20
N SER A 102 -15.25 27.31 18.87
CA SER A 102 -16.14 28.29 18.21
C SER A 102 -16.10 28.24 16.67
N GLY A 103 -15.22 27.42 16.08
CA GLY A 103 -15.08 27.31 14.62
C GLY A 103 -16.20 26.52 13.92
N LEU A 104 -16.60 26.99 12.74
CA LEU A 104 -17.41 26.25 11.76
C LEU A 104 -16.56 25.11 11.19
N ARG A 105 -17.10 23.88 11.15
CA ARG A 105 -16.46 22.76 10.45
C ARG A 105 -16.46 23.08 8.96
N THR A 106 -15.29 23.17 8.35
CA THR A 106 -15.15 23.14 6.89
C THR A 106 -14.60 21.76 6.50
N ASP A 107 -15.17 21.15 5.48
CA ASP A 107 -14.84 19.79 4.99
C ASP A 107 -13.44 19.67 4.36
N ALA A 108 -12.59 20.69 4.51
CA ALA A 108 -11.19 20.64 4.10
C ALA A 108 -10.34 20.13 5.27
N CYS A 109 -9.70 18.99 5.06
CA CYS A 109 -8.70 18.47 5.98
C CYS A 109 -7.51 19.44 6.05
N GLY A 110 -7.19 19.91 7.26
CA GLY A 110 -6.08 20.83 7.53
C GLY A 110 -6.54 22.09 8.27
N GLY A 111 -6.61 22.03 9.60
CA GLY A 111 -6.91 23.23 10.38
C GLY A 111 -7.10 23.01 11.87
N CYS A 112 -6.02 22.68 12.58
CA CYS A 112 -5.88 23.07 13.99
C CYS A 112 -4.65 23.99 14.11
N THR A 113 -4.74 25.21 13.58
CA THR A 113 -3.81 26.27 13.96
C THR A 113 -4.17 26.74 15.37
N GLY A 114 -3.36 26.29 16.34
CA GLY A 114 -3.09 26.97 17.60
C GLY A 114 -4.27 27.25 18.52
N CYS A 115 -4.46 26.41 19.54
CA CYS A 115 -5.06 26.85 20.78
C CYS A 115 -4.04 27.72 21.52
N ASN A 116 -4.10 29.04 21.32
CA ASN A 116 -3.54 30.02 22.24
C ASN A 116 -4.68 30.96 22.65
N GLY A 117 -4.96 31.00 23.95
CA GLY A 117 -6.00 31.81 24.57
C GLY A 117 -6.41 31.21 25.90
#